data_AF-S4P892-F1
#
_entry.id   AF-S4P892-F1
#
_cell.length_a   1.000
_cell.length_b   1.000
_cell.length_c   1.000
_cell.angle_alpha   90.00
_cell.angle_beta   90.00
_cell.angle_gamma   90.00
#
_symmetry.space_group_name_H-M   'P 1'
#
loop_
_entity.id
_entity.type
_entity.pdbx_description
1 polymer ?
#
loop_
_entity_poly.entity_id
_entity_poly.type
_entity_poly.pdbx_seq_one_letter_code
_entity_poly.pdbx_strand_id
1 'polypeptide(L)'
;MWALGYPLEIEPNSSKAVVYINPPPRPKLQFTSFDVNAPEFVPGCSQNDSGRGSWGSTPRSESDEEADAVEHLCVRCDKMFRMTKEGEYVLEQSCVYHWGRISGDSRHTCCNTSLGSKGCSTARFHVWSGTKPGMNGPLEGYVRARSPRGGVYAIDTEMCYTTGGLELASIAVIAADGRLVYRSLVKPSSQVLDHNTRFSGIRPRDLARATKTLRDVQNDILGFVGSDTILVGHALENDLRSLKLLHSAVVDTCALYPHSRGFPLRRSLRALSEELLGRSVQRSSSGHSPLEDARAAMDLVLLKVNSERAQRTRTTNQLPILQPYDPLISSA
;
A
#
# COMPACT_ATOMS: atom_id res chain seq x y z
N MET A 1 15.73 -4.56 -10.85
CA MET A 1 14.25 -4.63 -10.89
C MET A 1 13.74 -4.14 -9.54
N TRP A 2 13.31 -2.88 -9.43
CA TRP A 2 12.84 -2.33 -8.15
C TRP A 2 11.41 -2.81 -7.92
N ALA A 3 11.23 -3.79 -7.02
CA ALA A 3 9.89 -4.21 -6.64
C ALA A 3 9.27 -3.12 -5.75
N LEU A 4 8.31 -2.41 -6.32
CA LEU A 4 7.65 -1.22 -5.78
C LEU A 4 6.62 -1.53 -4.66
N GLY A 5 6.78 -2.62 -3.91
CA GLY A 5 5.78 -3.06 -2.91
C GLY A 5 4.55 -3.76 -3.51
N TYR A 6 4.56 -4.03 -4.81
CA TYR A 6 3.49 -4.75 -5.50
C TYR A 6 3.54 -6.25 -5.21
N PRO A 7 2.36 -6.91 -5.15
CA PRO A 7 2.30 -8.36 -4.98
C PRO A 7 2.72 -9.06 -6.28
N LEU A 8 3.57 -10.08 -6.13
CA LEU A 8 4.13 -10.88 -7.22
C LEU A 8 3.82 -12.35 -6.99
N GLU A 9 3.61 -13.09 -8.07
CA GLU A 9 3.41 -14.54 -8.01
C GLU A 9 4.76 -15.24 -7.82
N ILE A 10 4.78 -16.28 -6.99
CA ILE A 10 5.99 -17.09 -6.77
C ILE A 10 6.19 -18.09 -7.90
N GLU A 11 5.09 -18.70 -8.35
CA GLU A 11 5.09 -19.76 -9.36
C GLU A 11 3.90 -19.58 -10.31
N PRO A 12 4.03 -19.97 -11.59
CA PRO A 12 2.92 -19.87 -12.54
C PRO A 12 1.66 -20.58 -12.03
N ASN A 13 0.55 -19.85 -11.93
CA ASN A 13 -0.77 -20.32 -11.48
C ASN A 13 -0.90 -20.57 -9.96
N SER A 14 0.02 -20.07 -9.15
CA SER A 14 -0.09 -20.14 -7.69
C SER A 14 -1.12 -19.13 -7.17
N SER A 15 -1.86 -19.52 -6.12
CA SER A 15 -2.71 -18.59 -5.35
C SER A 15 -1.94 -17.88 -4.23
N LYS A 16 -0.61 -18.02 -4.21
CA LYS A 16 0.28 -17.42 -3.21
C LYS A 16 1.06 -16.26 -3.82
N ALA A 17 1.15 -15.15 -3.08
CA ALA A 17 1.81 -13.92 -3.53
C ALA A 17 2.95 -13.51 -2.59
N VAL A 18 4.09 -13.03 -3.10
CA VAL A 18 5.14 -12.39 -2.30
C VAL A 18 5.10 -10.89 -2.52
N VAL A 19 5.32 -10.12 -1.45
CA VAL A 19 5.44 -8.67 -1.53
C VAL A 19 6.82 -8.25 -1.06
N TYR A 20 7.58 -7.62 -1.94
CA TYR A 20 8.87 -7.04 -1.60
C TYR A 20 8.71 -5.56 -1.27
N ILE A 21 9.02 -5.20 -0.03
CA ILE A 21 9.03 -3.80 0.40
C ILE A 21 10.48 -3.38 0.56
N ASN A 22 10.90 -2.43 -0.27
CA ASN A 22 12.18 -1.76 -0.06
C ASN A 22 12.20 -1.21 1.36
N PRO A 23 13.21 -1.54 2.17
CA PRO A 23 13.32 -0.94 3.48
C PRO A 23 13.37 0.59 3.29
N PRO A 24 12.68 1.38 4.14
CA PRO A 24 12.90 2.81 4.12
C PRO A 24 14.41 3.05 4.28
N PRO A 25 14.98 4.09 3.63
CA PRO A 25 16.34 4.47 3.95
C PRO A 25 16.39 4.69 5.46
N ARG A 26 17.19 3.89 6.17
CA ARG A 26 17.34 4.07 7.61
C ARG A 26 17.72 5.53 7.82
N PRO A 27 17.07 6.26 8.75
CA PRO A 27 17.71 7.45 9.29
C PRO A 27 19.12 7.02 9.67
N LYS A 28 20.14 7.76 9.23
CA LYS A 28 21.49 7.53 9.76
C LYS A 28 21.34 7.67 11.27
N LEU A 29 21.39 6.54 11.99
CA LEU A 29 21.61 6.58 13.42
C LEU A 29 22.86 7.44 13.58
N GLN A 30 22.73 8.57 14.27
CA GLN A 30 23.92 9.22 14.81
C GLN A 30 24.61 8.12 15.60
N PHE A 31 25.82 7.74 15.17
CA PHE A 31 26.68 6.85 15.92
C PHE A 31 26.78 7.43 17.33
N THR A 32 26.00 6.91 18.27
CA THR A 32 26.43 6.91 19.66
C THR A 32 27.62 5.97 19.66
N SER A 33 28.78 6.52 20.00
CA SER A 33 30.05 5.80 20.13
C SER A 33 29.83 4.41 20.69
N PHE A 34 30.36 3.41 19.98
CA PHE A 34 30.53 2.06 20.51
C PHE A 34 31.16 2.15 21.91
N ASP A 35 30.44 1.69 22.92
CA ASP A 35 31.04 1.39 24.21
C ASP A 35 31.78 0.07 24.06
N VAL A 36 33.11 0.13 24.07
CA VAL A 36 34.02 -0.99 23.77
C VAL A 36 34.28 -1.89 24.97
N ASN A 37 33.48 -1.78 26.05
CA ASN A 37 33.65 -2.57 27.26
C ASN A 37 32.46 -3.51 27.54
N ALA A 38 32.07 -4.33 26.55
CA ALA A 38 31.26 -5.52 26.82
C ALA A 38 32.22 -6.69 27.15
N PRO A 39 32.20 -7.28 28.37
CA PRO A 39 33.07 -8.40 28.71
C PRO A 39 32.77 -9.65 27.86
N GLU A 40 33.84 -10.29 27.38
CA GLU A 40 33.81 -11.50 26.54
C GLU A 40 33.03 -12.65 27.19
N PHE A 41 32.09 -13.21 26.43
CA PHE A 41 31.40 -14.45 26.77
C PHE A 41 32.29 -15.66 26.43
N VAL A 42 32.79 -16.36 27.46
CA VAL A 42 33.54 -17.62 27.30
C VAL A 42 32.60 -18.80 27.62
N PRO A 43 32.34 -19.74 26.69
CA PRO A 43 31.56 -20.93 27.02
C PRO A 43 32.48 -22.03 27.58
N GLY A 44 32.13 -22.57 28.75
CA GLY A 44 32.78 -23.73 29.37
C GLY A 44 31.76 -24.73 29.90
N CYS A 45 31.76 -25.93 29.32
CA CYS A 45 30.94 -27.11 29.64
C CYS A 45 31.15 -27.65 31.07
N SER A 46 30.14 -28.33 31.65
CA SER A 46 30.21 -29.70 32.26
C SER A 46 28.93 -30.14 33.03
N GLN A 47 28.21 -31.10 32.42
CA GLN A 47 27.53 -32.33 32.90
C GLN A 47 26.84 -32.55 34.28
N ASN A 48 25.80 -33.41 34.18
CA ASN A 48 25.00 -34.22 35.13
C ASN A 48 23.79 -33.50 35.80
N ASP A 49 22.57 -34.06 35.89
CA ASP A 49 22.17 -35.45 36.18
C ASP A 49 20.69 -35.74 35.79
N SER A 50 20.40 -37.04 35.76
CA SER A 50 19.23 -37.88 35.45
C SER A 50 17.84 -37.53 36.03
N GLY A 51 16.77 -37.95 35.34
CA GLY A 51 15.48 -38.23 36.00
C GLY A 51 14.23 -38.36 35.11
N ARG A 52 13.67 -39.57 35.01
CA ARG A 52 12.41 -39.95 34.34
C ARG A 52 11.16 -39.27 34.92
N GLY A 53 10.14 -39.05 34.07
CA GLY A 53 8.75 -39.44 34.40
C GLY A 53 7.60 -38.49 34.09
N SER A 54 6.62 -39.04 33.36
CA SER A 54 5.17 -38.79 33.44
C SER A 54 4.52 -37.72 32.55
N TRP A 55 3.63 -38.22 31.69
CA TRP A 55 2.69 -37.46 30.88
C TRP A 55 1.54 -36.99 31.77
N GLY A 56 1.44 -35.69 31.98
CA GLY A 56 0.28 -35.03 32.59
C GLY A 56 0.16 -33.64 31.99
N SER A 57 -0.96 -33.35 31.33
CA SER A 57 -1.26 -32.04 30.78
C SER A 57 -1.32 -31.01 31.91
N THR A 58 -0.27 -30.21 32.06
CA THR A 58 -0.28 -29.01 32.90
C THR A 58 -1.05 -27.90 32.20
N PRO A 59 -1.84 -27.08 32.92
CA PRO A 59 -2.35 -25.83 32.37
C PRO A 59 -1.17 -24.95 31.96
N ARG A 60 -1.21 -24.37 30.76
CA ARG A 60 -0.16 -23.44 30.28
C ARG A 60 -0.03 -22.27 31.25
N SER A 61 1.19 -21.98 31.70
CA SER A 61 1.48 -20.82 32.53
C SER A 61 1.52 -19.54 31.69
N GLU A 62 1.30 -18.37 32.31
CA GLU A 62 1.37 -17.05 31.65
C GLU A 62 2.71 -16.80 30.93
N SER A 63 3.78 -17.47 31.36
CA SER A 63 5.10 -17.47 30.71
C SER A 63 5.11 -18.10 29.31
N ASP A 64 4.21 -19.04 29.03
CA ASP A 64 4.15 -19.75 27.76
C ASP A 64 3.38 -18.93 26.70
N GLU A 65 2.48 -18.03 27.12
CA GLU A 65 1.77 -17.12 26.21
C GLU A 65 2.68 -15.99 25.68
N GLU A 66 3.68 -15.55 26.45
CA GLU A 66 4.70 -14.61 25.97
C GLU A 66 5.61 -15.20 24.89
N ALA A 67 5.78 -16.53 24.85
CA ALA A 67 6.61 -17.22 23.87
C ALA A 67 5.98 -17.28 22.47
N ASP A 68 4.66 -17.06 22.35
CA ASP A 68 3.92 -17.08 21.08
C ASP A 68 3.64 -15.67 20.50
N ALA A 69 4.11 -14.62 21.17
CA ALA A 69 3.90 -13.24 20.76
C ALA A 69 4.74 -12.83 19.54
N VAL A 70 4.10 -12.19 18.56
CA VAL A 70 4.72 -11.65 17.36
C VAL A 70 4.99 -10.17 17.53
N GLU A 71 6.21 -9.75 17.22
CA GLU A 71 6.61 -8.34 17.28
C GLU A 71 6.30 -7.60 15.97
N HIS A 72 5.77 -6.38 16.08
CA HIS A 72 5.38 -5.51 14.98
C HIS A 72 5.91 -4.08 15.17
N LEU A 73 6.21 -3.40 14.06
CA LEU A 73 6.58 -1.98 14.05
C LEU A 73 5.32 -1.13 13.81
N CYS A 74 5.04 -0.18 14.71
CA CYS A 74 3.91 0.72 14.55
C CYS A 74 4.13 1.72 13.42
N VAL A 75 3.25 1.76 12.41
CA VAL A 75 3.38 2.65 11.24
C VAL A 75 3.08 4.13 11.53
N ARG A 76 2.68 4.45 12.76
CA ARG A 76 2.34 5.82 13.18
C ARG A 76 3.47 6.47 13.99
N CYS A 77 4.09 5.70 14.88
CA CYS A 77 5.03 6.22 15.88
C CYS A 77 6.38 5.49 15.88
N ASP A 78 6.57 4.51 14.99
CA ASP A 78 7.80 3.72 14.84
C ASP A 78 8.26 2.97 16.11
N LYS A 79 7.34 2.74 17.06
CA LYS A 79 7.61 1.90 18.25
C LYS A 79 7.26 0.44 17.96
N MET A 80 8.04 -0.47 18.55
CA MET A 80 7.74 -1.89 18.55
C MET A 80 6.61 -2.19 19.54
N PHE A 81 5.75 -3.13 19.17
CA PHE A 81 4.68 -3.65 20.02
C PHE A 81 4.46 -5.13 19.72
N ARG A 82 3.87 -5.87 20.67
CA ARG A 82 3.68 -7.32 20.59
C ARG A 82 2.20 -7.68 20.57
N MET A 83 1.83 -8.63 19.72
CA MET A 83 0.50 -9.21 19.63
C MET A 83 0.56 -10.74 19.65
N THR A 84 -0.45 -11.41 20.19
CA THR A 84 -0.61 -12.87 20.08
C THR A 84 -0.99 -13.25 18.64
N LYS A 85 -0.94 -14.55 18.32
CA LYS A 85 -1.34 -15.07 16.99
C LYS A 85 -2.82 -14.83 16.70
N GLU A 86 -3.62 -14.74 17.76
CA GLU A 86 -5.06 -14.50 17.76
C GLU A 86 -5.39 -13.00 17.60
N GLY A 87 -4.37 -12.12 17.66
CA GLY A 87 -4.53 -10.69 17.45
C GLY A 87 -4.79 -9.89 18.72
N GLU A 88 -4.48 -10.43 19.90
CA GLU A 88 -4.60 -9.73 21.17
C GLU A 88 -3.30 -8.98 21.52
N TYR A 89 -3.39 -7.82 22.15
CA TYR A 89 -2.21 -7.07 22.57
C TYR A 89 -1.65 -7.68 23.85
N VAL A 90 -0.37 -8.04 23.84
CA VAL A 90 0.33 -8.49 25.07
C VAL A 90 0.36 -7.35 26.11
N LEU A 91 0.53 -6.12 25.62
CA LEU A 91 0.48 -4.92 26.46
C LEU A 91 -0.25 -3.80 25.71
N GLU A 92 -1.41 -3.38 26.22
CA GLU A 92 -2.13 -2.23 25.69
C GLU A 92 -1.43 -0.92 26.08
N GLN A 93 -0.84 -0.25 25.08
CA GLN A 93 -0.27 1.09 25.23
C GLN A 93 -0.89 2.05 24.23
N SER A 94 -1.14 3.28 24.68
CA SER A 94 -1.60 4.36 23.79
C SER A 94 -0.49 4.79 22.82
N CYS A 95 -0.85 4.89 21.55
CA CYS A 95 0.03 5.34 20.49
C CYS A 95 -0.04 6.86 20.36
N VAL A 96 1.05 7.55 20.69
CA VAL A 96 1.20 9.01 20.51
C VAL A 96 2.07 9.29 19.28
N TYR A 97 1.54 10.03 18.31
CA TYR A 97 2.16 10.20 16.99
C TYR A 97 1.80 11.52 16.31
N HIS A 98 2.53 11.86 15.25
CA HIS A 98 2.20 12.94 14.32
C HIS A 98 1.62 12.32 13.05
N TRP A 99 0.40 12.70 12.68
CA TRP A 99 -0.21 12.20 11.43
C TRP A 99 0.27 12.96 10.18
N GLY A 100 0.78 14.18 10.36
CA GLY A 100 1.24 15.04 9.29
C GLY A 100 2.67 14.72 8.87
N ARG A 101 2.97 14.89 7.58
CA ARG A 101 4.32 14.80 7.02
C ARG A 101 5.20 15.94 7.52
N ILE A 102 6.52 15.75 7.45
CA ILE A 102 7.49 16.79 7.74
C ILE A 102 7.62 17.69 6.50
N SER A 103 7.45 19.01 6.70
CA SER A 103 7.71 20.03 5.68
C SER A 103 9.21 20.27 5.49
N GLY A 104 9.60 20.98 4.43
CA GLY A 104 11.00 21.37 4.19
C GLY A 104 11.66 22.07 5.38
N ASP A 105 10.87 22.79 6.17
CA ASP A 105 11.32 23.53 7.36
C ASP A 105 11.51 22.65 8.61
N SER A 106 11.55 21.32 8.45
CA SER A 106 11.68 20.36 9.57
C SER A 106 10.56 20.49 10.61
N ARG A 107 9.34 20.85 10.16
CA ARG A 107 8.14 20.97 10.99
C ARG A 107 7.04 20.00 10.55
N HIS A 108 6.28 19.50 11.51
CA HIS A 108 5.16 18.62 11.22
C HIS A 108 3.96 19.40 10.66
N THR A 109 3.44 19.00 9.51
CA THR A 109 2.25 19.64 8.88
C THR A 109 0.97 19.54 9.70
N CYS A 110 0.91 18.65 10.70
CA CYS A 110 -0.27 18.47 11.55
C CYS A 110 -0.40 19.48 12.70
N CYS A 111 0.71 20.00 13.23
CA CYS A 111 0.72 20.87 14.41
C CYS A 111 1.80 21.95 14.39
N ASN A 112 2.59 22.02 13.31
CA ASN A 112 3.67 22.97 13.08
C ASN A 112 4.82 22.95 14.12
N THR A 113 4.89 21.89 14.94
CA THR A 113 6.00 21.66 15.87
C THR A 113 7.23 21.12 15.14
N SER A 114 8.41 21.27 15.75
CA SER A 114 9.68 20.80 15.20
C SER A 114 9.77 19.28 15.13
N LEU A 115 10.60 18.79 14.21
CA LEU A 115 11.02 17.40 14.13
C LEU A 115 11.58 16.91 15.48
N GLY A 116 11.17 15.72 15.91
CA GLY A 116 11.57 15.12 17.19
C GLY A 116 10.69 15.51 18.38
N SER A 117 9.72 16.40 18.19
CA SER A 117 8.71 16.71 19.21
C SER A 117 7.78 15.52 19.49
N LYS A 118 7.21 15.46 20.70
CA LYS A 118 6.18 14.48 21.06
C LYS A 118 4.98 14.58 20.11
N GLY A 119 4.41 13.44 19.73
CA GLY A 119 3.25 13.36 18.83
C GLY A 119 2.07 14.22 19.29
N CYS A 120 1.40 14.88 18.34
CA CYS A 120 0.24 15.74 18.59
C CYS A 120 -1.11 14.99 18.57
N SER A 121 -1.12 13.70 18.26
CA SER A 121 -2.31 12.87 18.22
C SER A 121 -2.11 11.59 19.02
N THR A 122 -3.19 11.11 19.63
CA THR A 122 -3.18 9.89 20.44
C THR A 122 -4.23 8.93 19.89
N ALA A 123 -3.85 7.66 19.74
CA ALA A 123 -4.74 6.55 19.45
C ALA A 123 -4.65 5.50 20.56
N ARG A 124 -5.72 4.73 20.75
CA ARG A 124 -5.75 3.67 21.77
C ARG A 124 -4.73 2.57 21.50
N PHE A 125 -4.53 2.22 20.23
CA PHE A 125 -3.69 1.09 19.82
C PHE A 125 -2.57 1.51 18.88
N HIS A 126 -1.44 0.82 18.98
CA HIS A 126 -0.41 0.78 17.94
C HIS A 126 -0.90 -0.04 16.76
N VAL A 127 -0.63 0.38 15.53
CA VAL A 127 -1.14 -0.30 14.31
C VAL A 127 -0.02 -0.62 13.35
N TRP A 128 -0.18 -1.68 12.57
CA TRP A 128 0.80 -2.12 11.58
C TRP A 128 0.15 -2.30 10.20
N SER A 129 0.95 -2.34 9.14
CA SER A 129 0.45 -2.39 7.76
C SER A 129 0.14 -3.80 7.24
N GLY A 130 0.29 -4.84 8.06
CA GLY A 130 0.25 -6.24 7.60
C GLY A 130 1.54 -6.70 6.92
N THR A 131 2.56 -5.82 6.82
CA THR A 131 3.83 -6.12 6.15
C THR A 131 5.02 -5.54 6.90
N LYS A 132 6.18 -6.19 6.76
CA LYS A 132 7.46 -5.79 7.34
C LYS A 132 8.45 -5.40 6.22
N PRO A 133 9.45 -4.56 6.49
CA PRO A 133 10.53 -4.30 5.54
C PRO A 133 11.18 -5.60 5.05
N GLY A 134 11.49 -5.68 3.76
CA GLY A 134 12.06 -6.87 3.13
C GLY A 134 11.02 -7.74 2.40
N MET A 135 11.31 -9.03 2.31
CA MET A 135 10.45 -10.00 1.65
C MET A 135 9.36 -10.46 2.60
N ASN A 136 8.11 -10.19 2.26
CA ASN A 136 6.95 -10.70 2.97
C ASN A 136 6.52 -12.01 2.32
N GLY A 137 6.19 -13.01 3.14
CA GLY A 137 5.97 -14.40 2.72
C GLY A 137 4.86 -14.58 1.68
N PRO A 138 4.61 -15.84 1.23
CA PRO A 138 3.42 -16.14 0.47
C PRO A 138 2.18 -15.68 1.24
N LEU A 139 1.48 -14.67 0.71
CA LEU A 139 0.23 -14.16 1.22
C LEU A 139 -0.92 -15.02 0.69
N GLU A 140 -1.69 -15.59 1.61
CA GLU A 140 -2.85 -16.40 1.29
C GLU A 140 -4.09 -15.56 0.98
N GLY A 141 -4.97 -16.12 0.15
CA GLY A 141 -6.21 -15.49 -0.28
C GLY A 141 -6.06 -14.49 -1.43
N TYR A 142 -4.89 -14.48 -2.09
CA TYR A 142 -4.71 -13.71 -3.31
C TYR A 142 -5.39 -14.39 -4.50
N VAL A 143 -6.10 -13.59 -5.29
CA VAL A 143 -6.81 -14.03 -6.49
C VAL A 143 -6.22 -13.38 -7.75
N ARG A 144 -6.42 -14.01 -8.90
CA ARG A 144 -6.04 -13.45 -10.21
C ARG A 144 -7.09 -13.79 -11.26
N ALA A 145 -7.26 -12.91 -12.23
CA ALA A 145 -8.01 -13.23 -13.43
C ALA A 145 -7.22 -14.22 -14.30
N ARG A 146 -7.91 -15.23 -14.85
CA ARG A 146 -7.32 -16.24 -15.75
C ARG A 146 -7.71 -16.06 -17.21
N SER A 147 -8.85 -15.43 -17.46
CA SER A 147 -9.38 -15.22 -18.80
C SER A 147 -9.24 -13.76 -19.20
N PRO A 148 -8.93 -13.47 -20.47
CA PRO A 148 -8.96 -12.10 -20.97
C PRO A 148 -10.41 -11.59 -21.02
N ARG A 149 -10.57 -10.29 -20.77
CA ARG A 149 -11.85 -9.56 -20.86
C ARG A 149 -11.68 -8.18 -21.50
N GLY A 150 -10.45 -7.70 -21.64
CA GLY A 150 -10.14 -6.34 -22.09
C GLY A 150 -10.64 -5.26 -21.12
N GLY A 151 -10.72 -4.03 -21.61
CA GLY A 151 -11.21 -2.89 -20.84
C GLY A 151 -10.14 -2.16 -20.03
N VAL A 152 -10.49 -0.95 -19.61
CA VAL A 152 -9.64 -0.06 -18.81
C VAL A 152 -10.49 0.47 -17.66
N TYR A 153 -10.05 0.21 -16.44
CA TYR A 153 -10.75 0.63 -15.22
C TYR A 153 -9.80 1.33 -14.27
N ALA A 154 -10.24 2.44 -13.68
CA ALA A 154 -9.56 3.01 -12.53
C ALA A 154 -10.15 2.47 -11.24
N ILE A 155 -9.27 2.15 -10.30
CA ILE A 155 -9.60 1.57 -9.01
C ILE A 155 -8.93 2.38 -7.90
N ASP A 156 -9.67 2.57 -6.81
CA ASP A 156 -9.16 3.15 -5.59
C ASP A 156 -9.90 2.54 -4.40
N THR A 157 -9.18 2.37 -3.30
CA THR A 157 -9.68 1.73 -2.09
C THR A 157 -9.41 2.57 -0.85
N GLU A 158 -10.32 2.43 0.11
CA GLU A 158 -10.12 2.94 1.45
C GLU A 158 -9.94 1.78 2.41
N MET A 159 -9.04 1.96 3.37
CA MET A 159 -8.62 0.90 4.29
C MET A 159 -8.76 1.34 5.74
N CYS A 160 -8.90 0.35 6.63
CA CYS A 160 -8.85 0.52 8.07
C CYS A 160 -7.78 -0.37 8.70
N TYR A 161 -7.29 0.02 9.88
CA TYR A 161 -6.36 -0.80 10.65
C TYR A 161 -7.12 -1.81 11.49
N THR A 162 -6.69 -3.06 11.39
CA THR A 162 -7.23 -4.22 12.12
C THR A 162 -6.09 -4.96 12.81
N THR A 163 -6.43 -5.96 13.63
CA THR A 163 -5.42 -6.85 14.24
C THR A 163 -4.57 -7.57 13.18
N GLY A 164 -5.17 -7.92 12.03
CA GLY A 164 -4.48 -8.50 10.87
C GLY A 164 -3.71 -7.49 9.99
N GLY A 165 -3.64 -6.22 10.39
CA GLY A 165 -2.97 -5.16 9.62
C GLY A 165 -3.96 -4.27 8.86
N LEU A 166 -3.52 -3.71 7.72
CA LEU A 166 -4.33 -2.80 6.92
C LEU A 166 -5.28 -3.59 6.00
N GLU A 167 -6.58 -3.53 6.27
CA GLU A 167 -7.62 -4.26 5.52
C GLU A 167 -8.54 -3.32 4.73
N LEU A 168 -9.10 -3.84 3.63
CA LEU A 168 -10.06 -3.14 2.77
C LEU A 168 -11.35 -2.80 3.53
N ALA A 169 -11.80 -1.56 3.42
CA ALA A 169 -13.03 -1.05 4.03
C ALA A 169 -14.02 -0.49 2.98
N SER A 170 -13.52 0.06 1.87
CA SER A 170 -14.35 0.54 0.77
C SER A 170 -13.58 0.49 -0.55
N ILE A 171 -14.30 0.36 -1.65
CA ILE A 171 -13.75 0.34 -3.00
C ILE A 171 -14.64 1.13 -3.95
N ALA A 172 -14.02 1.82 -4.90
CA ALA A 172 -14.68 2.31 -6.11
C ALA A 172 -13.91 1.88 -7.36
N VAL A 173 -14.65 1.52 -8.41
CA VAL A 173 -14.14 1.22 -9.73
C VAL A 173 -14.92 2.03 -10.75
N ILE A 174 -14.22 2.72 -11.63
CA ILE A 174 -14.81 3.46 -12.75
C ILE A 174 -14.26 2.95 -14.09
N ALA A 175 -15.05 3.06 -15.14
CA ALA A 175 -14.58 2.84 -16.50
C ALA A 175 -13.82 4.07 -17.03
N ALA A 176 -13.12 3.90 -18.15
CA ALA A 176 -12.36 4.97 -18.80
C ALA A 176 -13.20 6.18 -19.26
N ASP A 177 -14.52 6.00 -19.41
CA ASP A 177 -15.47 7.08 -19.70
C ASP A 177 -15.89 7.87 -18.43
N GLY A 178 -15.38 7.50 -17.25
CA GLY A 178 -15.71 8.11 -15.96
C GLY A 178 -16.98 7.57 -15.29
N ARG A 179 -17.67 6.61 -15.91
CA ARG A 179 -18.87 5.96 -15.36
C ARG A 179 -18.50 5.06 -14.19
N LEU A 180 -19.29 5.13 -13.12
CA LEU A 180 -19.15 4.23 -11.98
C LEU A 180 -19.55 2.80 -12.40
N VAL A 181 -18.65 1.85 -12.20
CA VAL A 181 -18.85 0.43 -12.54
C VAL A 181 -19.15 -0.37 -11.29
N TYR A 182 -18.37 -0.15 -10.23
CA TYR A 182 -18.51 -0.89 -8.98
C TYR A 182 -18.20 0.00 -7.79
N ARG A 183 -19.00 -0.13 -6.72
CA ARG A 183 -18.74 0.50 -5.42
C ARG A 183 -19.27 -0.39 -4.33
N SER A 184 -18.48 -0.61 -3.28
CA SER A 184 -18.95 -1.34 -2.11
C SER A 184 -18.21 -0.91 -0.84
N LEU A 185 -18.92 -0.97 0.28
CA LEU A 185 -18.31 -1.10 1.60
C LEU A 185 -17.97 -2.57 1.83
N VAL A 186 -16.89 -2.82 2.56
CA VAL A 186 -16.36 -4.16 2.80
C VAL A 186 -16.23 -4.37 4.29
N LYS A 187 -16.72 -5.52 4.77
CA LYS A 187 -16.57 -5.95 6.15
C LYS A 187 -15.17 -6.54 6.34
N PRO A 188 -14.30 -5.92 7.17
CA PRO A 188 -12.99 -6.48 7.47
C PRO A 188 -13.11 -7.85 8.14
N SER A 189 -12.13 -8.72 7.92
CA SER A 189 -12.13 -10.07 8.47
C SER A 189 -11.68 -10.08 9.93
N SER A 190 -10.78 -9.16 10.27
CA SER A 190 -10.16 -9.01 11.58
C SER A 190 -10.83 -7.90 12.38
N GLN A 191 -10.58 -7.87 13.69
CA GLN A 191 -11.13 -6.84 14.56
C GLN A 191 -10.58 -5.45 14.18
N VAL A 192 -11.46 -4.49 13.97
CA VAL A 192 -11.09 -3.10 13.63
C VAL A 192 -10.52 -2.40 14.86
N LEU A 193 -9.28 -1.94 14.73
CA LEU A 193 -8.56 -1.16 15.75
C LEU A 193 -8.74 0.34 15.53
N ASP A 194 -8.71 0.76 14.26
CA ASP A 194 -8.87 2.16 13.87
C ASP A 194 -9.44 2.25 12.45
N HIS A 195 -10.52 3.02 12.28
CA HIS A 195 -11.21 3.20 11.01
C HIS A 195 -10.40 4.04 10.01
N ASN A 196 -9.33 4.69 10.46
CA ASN A 196 -8.48 5.57 9.68
C ASN A 196 -9.24 6.76 9.06
N THR A 197 -10.35 7.19 9.69
CA THR A 197 -11.36 8.10 9.13
C THR A 197 -10.80 9.39 8.54
N ARG A 198 -9.73 9.95 9.11
CA ARG A 198 -9.09 11.17 8.60
C ARG A 198 -8.64 11.01 7.15
N PHE A 199 -8.19 9.81 6.79
CA PHE A 199 -7.73 9.50 5.45
C PHE A 199 -8.81 8.74 4.68
N SER A 200 -9.47 7.76 5.31
CA SER A 200 -10.39 6.85 4.63
C SER A 200 -11.81 7.37 4.44
N GLY A 201 -12.22 8.35 5.24
CA GLY A 201 -13.61 8.78 5.36
C GLY A 201 -14.57 7.76 5.97
N ILE A 202 -14.10 6.56 6.28
CA ILE A 202 -14.89 5.46 6.85
C ILE A 202 -15.23 5.74 8.30
N ARG A 203 -16.50 5.63 8.65
CA ARG A 203 -16.99 5.75 10.03
C ARG A 203 -17.45 4.39 10.56
N PRO A 204 -17.53 4.21 11.89
CA PRO A 204 -18.02 2.96 12.48
C PRO A 204 -19.39 2.51 11.95
N ARG A 205 -20.30 3.46 11.72
CA ARG A 205 -21.62 3.20 11.11
C ARG A 205 -21.57 2.69 9.68
N ASP A 206 -20.49 2.98 8.94
CA ASP A 206 -20.35 2.53 7.56
C ASP A 206 -19.97 1.04 7.54
N LEU A 207 -18.99 0.65 8.37
CA LEU A 207 -18.60 -0.76 8.52
C LEU A 207 -19.71 -1.61 9.15
N ALA A 208 -20.50 -1.05 10.07
CA ALA A 208 -21.65 -1.74 10.65
C ALA A 208 -22.73 -2.08 9.60
N ARG A 209 -22.80 -1.32 8.48
CA ARG A 209 -23.72 -1.56 7.37
C ARG A 209 -23.09 -2.39 6.23
N ALA A 210 -21.79 -2.67 6.31
CA ALA A 210 -21.10 -3.42 5.27
C ALA A 210 -21.54 -4.88 5.30
N THR A 211 -22.09 -5.36 4.18
CA THR A 211 -22.60 -6.73 4.04
C THR A 211 -21.65 -7.64 3.29
N LYS A 212 -20.82 -7.09 2.38
CA LYS A 212 -19.90 -7.86 1.56
C LYS A 212 -18.58 -8.14 2.29
N THR A 213 -18.12 -9.37 2.15
CA THR A 213 -16.76 -9.77 2.54
C THR A 213 -15.76 -9.44 1.44
N LEU A 214 -14.46 -9.51 1.75
CA LEU A 214 -13.40 -9.40 0.75
C LEU A 214 -13.59 -10.41 -0.39
N ARG A 215 -14.01 -11.64 -0.08
CA ARG A 215 -14.22 -12.69 -1.10
C ARG A 215 -15.34 -12.35 -2.06
N ASP A 216 -16.43 -11.76 -1.57
CA ASP A 216 -17.54 -11.31 -2.43
C ASP A 216 -17.08 -10.22 -3.38
N VAL A 217 -16.32 -9.24 -2.86
CA VAL A 217 -15.75 -8.14 -3.65
C VAL A 217 -14.76 -8.68 -4.70
N GLN A 218 -13.92 -9.65 -4.34
CA GLN A 218 -13.02 -10.31 -5.29
C GLN A 218 -13.80 -10.99 -6.42
N ASN A 219 -14.85 -11.75 -6.09
CA ASN A 219 -15.69 -12.41 -7.09
C ASN A 219 -16.36 -11.39 -8.03
N ASP A 220 -16.89 -10.30 -7.48
CA ASP A 220 -17.51 -9.23 -8.26
C ASP A 220 -16.51 -8.58 -9.22
N ILE A 221 -15.31 -8.24 -8.74
CA ILE A 221 -14.24 -7.65 -9.56
C ILE A 221 -13.81 -8.59 -10.67
N LEU A 222 -13.59 -9.88 -10.37
CA LEU A 222 -13.20 -10.89 -11.37
C LEU A 222 -14.30 -11.17 -12.42
N GLY A 223 -15.53 -10.72 -12.16
CA GLY A 223 -16.62 -10.71 -13.12
C GLY A 223 -16.36 -9.81 -14.33
N PHE A 224 -15.64 -8.69 -14.14
CA PHE A 224 -15.37 -7.70 -15.20
C PHE A 224 -13.89 -7.37 -15.41
N VAL A 225 -13.00 -7.73 -14.48
CA VAL A 225 -11.53 -7.64 -14.64
C VAL A 225 -10.99 -8.98 -15.15
N GLY A 226 -10.38 -8.94 -16.33
CA GLY A 226 -9.67 -10.03 -16.97
C GLY A 226 -8.15 -9.93 -16.83
N SER A 227 -7.42 -10.91 -17.34
CA SER A 227 -5.95 -10.94 -17.27
C SER A 227 -5.26 -9.83 -18.10
N ASP A 228 -5.96 -9.30 -19.10
CA ASP A 228 -5.51 -8.26 -20.04
C ASP A 228 -6.18 -6.89 -19.79
N THR A 229 -7.09 -6.81 -18.83
CA THR A 229 -7.72 -5.56 -18.41
C THR A 229 -6.68 -4.61 -17.84
N ILE A 230 -6.69 -3.33 -18.22
CA ILE A 230 -5.74 -2.35 -17.67
C ILE A 230 -6.33 -1.73 -16.41
N LEU A 231 -5.66 -1.91 -15.28
CA LEU A 231 -6.01 -1.23 -14.02
C LEU A 231 -5.22 0.06 -13.88
N VAL A 232 -5.93 1.16 -13.62
CA VAL A 232 -5.39 2.50 -13.44
C VAL A 232 -5.56 2.94 -11.99
N GLY A 233 -4.59 3.65 -11.42
CA GLY A 233 -4.73 4.21 -10.09
C GLY A 233 -3.53 5.05 -9.65
N HIS A 234 -3.44 5.34 -8.36
CA HIS A 234 -2.37 6.12 -7.76
C HIS A 234 -1.77 5.39 -6.57
N ALA A 235 -0.51 4.96 -6.65
CA ALA A 235 0.15 4.15 -5.63
C ALA A 235 -0.65 2.86 -5.31
N LEU A 236 -1.01 2.13 -6.37
CA LEU A 236 -1.89 0.95 -6.33
C LEU A 236 -1.37 -0.22 -5.50
N GLU A 237 -0.15 -0.15 -4.97
CA GLU A 237 0.42 -1.25 -4.20
C GLU A 237 -0.40 -1.59 -2.95
N ASN A 238 -1.00 -0.59 -2.30
CA ASN A 238 -1.82 -0.81 -1.11
C ASN A 238 -3.23 -1.28 -1.50
N ASP A 239 -3.78 -0.77 -2.60
CA ASP A 239 -5.07 -1.19 -3.13
C ASP A 239 -5.06 -2.65 -3.55
N LEU A 240 -4.07 -3.07 -4.35
CA LEU A 240 -3.94 -4.45 -4.79
C LEU A 240 -3.65 -5.41 -3.62
N ARG A 241 -2.97 -4.91 -2.57
CA ARG A 241 -2.73 -5.69 -1.35
C ARG A 241 -3.99 -5.85 -0.52
N SER A 242 -4.74 -4.78 -0.28
CA SER A 242 -5.98 -4.82 0.50
C SER A 242 -7.05 -5.67 -0.19
N LEU A 243 -7.09 -5.64 -1.53
CA LEU A 243 -7.94 -6.49 -2.37
C LEU A 243 -7.46 -7.93 -2.48
N LYS A 244 -6.23 -8.21 -2.05
CA LYS A 244 -5.51 -9.46 -2.31
C LYS A 244 -5.66 -9.86 -3.79
N LEU A 245 -5.33 -8.93 -4.69
CA LEU A 245 -5.47 -9.11 -6.14
C LEU A 245 -4.08 -9.11 -6.81
N LEU A 246 -3.78 -10.19 -7.52
CA LEU A 246 -2.62 -10.29 -8.41
C LEU A 246 -3.02 -9.85 -9.81
N HIS A 247 -2.40 -8.79 -10.30
CA HIS A 247 -2.69 -8.23 -11.62
C HIS A 247 -1.44 -7.64 -12.27
N SER A 248 -1.21 -7.97 -13.54
CA SER A 248 0.02 -7.58 -14.27
C SER A 248 -0.15 -6.32 -15.12
N ALA A 249 -1.33 -6.08 -15.68
CA ALA A 249 -1.60 -4.95 -16.55
C ALA A 249 -2.03 -3.72 -15.74
N VAL A 250 -1.05 -3.03 -15.15
CA VAL A 250 -1.27 -1.88 -14.25
C VAL A 250 -0.62 -0.61 -14.80
N VAL A 251 -1.35 0.50 -14.75
CA VAL A 251 -0.86 1.86 -15.00
C VAL A 251 -0.99 2.66 -13.71
N ASP A 252 0.11 2.83 -13.00
CA ASP A 252 0.18 3.64 -11.79
C ASP A 252 0.63 5.07 -12.12
N THR A 253 -0.19 6.05 -11.75
CA THR A 253 0.11 7.47 -11.94
C THR A 253 1.37 7.93 -11.19
N CYS A 254 1.76 7.27 -10.08
CA CYS A 254 3.05 7.53 -9.42
C CYS A 254 4.25 7.18 -10.30
N ALA A 255 4.14 6.14 -11.12
CA ALA A 255 5.18 5.77 -12.08
C ALA A 255 5.09 6.63 -13.35
N LEU A 256 3.89 7.00 -13.77
CA LEU A 256 3.64 7.84 -14.95
C LEU A 256 4.12 9.28 -14.77
N TYR A 257 4.01 9.80 -13.54
CA TYR A 257 4.41 11.15 -13.14
C TYR A 257 5.43 11.08 -12.00
N PRO A 258 6.69 10.71 -12.30
CA PRO A 258 7.70 10.51 -11.27
C PRO A 258 8.04 11.82 -10.55
N HIS A 259 8.43 11.70 -9.29
CA HIS A 259 8.99 12.82 -8.55
C HIS A 259 10.37 13.17 -9.12
N SER A 260 10.72 14.47 -9.20
CA SER A 260 12.00 14.94 -9.76
C SER A 260 13.23 14.36 -9.07
N ARG A 261 13.13 14.10 -7.76
CA ARG A 261 14.17 13.45 -6.94
C ARG A 261 14.17 11.92 -6.98
N GLY A 262 13.28 11.30 -7.76
CA GLY A 262 13.14 9.84 -7.85
C GLY A 262 12.58 9.18 -6.58
N PHE A 263 12.49 7.85 -6.63
CA PHE A 263 12.05 7.04 -5.49
C PHE A 263 13.03 7.15 -4.30
N PRO A 264 12.55 7.01 -3.05
CA PRO A 264 11.18 6.64 -2.63
C PRO A 264 10.18 7.81 -2.61
N LEU A 265 10.59 9.03 -2.99
CA LEU A 265 9.68 10.18 -3.03
C LEU A 265 8.69 10.03 -4.19
N ARG A 266 7.40 10.26 -3.89
CA ARG A 266 6.30 10.20 -4.85
C ARG A 266 5.51 11.51 -4.80
N ARG A 267 4.97 11.93 -5.95
CA ARG A 267 4.02 13.04 -6.01
C ARG A 267 2.66 12.57 -5.49
N SER A 268 1.97 13.38 -4.69
CA SER A 268 0.62 13.04 -4.25
C SER A 268 -0.41 13.24 -5.36
N LEU A 269 -1.49 12.47 -5.33
CA LEU A 269 -2.64 12.63 -6.24
C LEU A 269 -3.19 14.06 -6.21
N ARG A 270 -3.28 14.64 -5.00
CA ARG A 270 -3.69 16.04 -4.81
C ARG A 270 -2.78 17.02 -5.57
N ALA A 271 -1.45 16.89 -5.43
CA ALA A 271 -0.52 17.78 -6.11
C ALA A 271 -0.57 17.62 -7.64
N LEU A 272 -0.71 16.38 -8.12
CA LEU A 272 -0.86 16.10 -9.56
C LEU A 272 -2.16 16.67 -10.13
N SER A 273 -3.27 16.49 -9.40
CA SER A 273 -4.58 16.99 -9.83
C SER A 273 -4.62 18.51 -9.88
N GLU A 274 -4.00 19.18 -8.90
CA GLU A 274 -3.96 20.64 -8.85
C GLU A 274 -3.07 21.21 -9.96
N GLU A 275 -1.87 20.64 -10.17
CA GLU A 275 -0.94 21.11 -11.19
C GLU A 275 -1.39 20.81 -12.63
N LEU A 276 -1.88 19.60 -12.89
CA LEU A 276 -2.09 19.11 -14.25
C LEU A 276 -3.55 19.16 -14.71
N LEU A 277 -4.50 19.03 -13.78
CA LEU A 277 -5.94 19.08 -14.09
C LEU A 277 -6.57 20.41 -13.65
N GLY A 278 -5.86 21.26 -12.91
CA GLY A 278 -6.43 22.47 -12.29
C GLY A 278 -7.55 22.16 -11.29
N ARG A 279 -7.63 20.91 -10.78
CA ARG A 279 -8.70 20.45 -9.90
C ARG A 279 -8.17 20.17 -8.51
N SER A 280 -8.93 20.63 -7.51
CA SER A 280 -8.68 20.32 -6.13
C SER A 280 -9.42 19.06 -5.69
N VAL A 281 -8.67 18.02 -5.32
CA VAL A 281 -9.20 16.76 -4.75
C VAL A 281 -8.77 16.60 -3.29
N GLN A 282 -9.41 15.71 -2.52
CA GLN A 282 -9.02 15.41 -1.13
C GLN A 282 -9.01 16.65 -0.20
N ARG A 283 -9.90 17.62 -0.44
CA ARG A 283 -10.00 18.83 0.43
C ARG A 283 -10.93 18.65 1.64
N SER A 284 -11.68 17.56 1.67
CA SER A 284 -12.63 17.27 2.75
C SER A 284 -11.88 16.94 4.05
N SER A 285 -12.28 17.57 5.16
CA SER A 285 -11.80 17.20 6.50
C SER A 285 -12.42 15.89 7.00
N SER A 286 -13.44 15.39 6.28
CA SER A 286 -14.16 14.16 6.58
C SER A 286 -13.51 12.89 6.04
N GLY A 287 -12.34 12.99 5.38
CA GLY A 287 -11.65 11.88 4.73
C GLY A 287 -11.73 11.91 3.21
N HIS A 288 -11.07 10.96 2.56
CA HIS A 288 -11.05 10.84 1.11
C HIS A 288 -12.26 10.05 0.60
N SER A 289 -12.44 10.07 -0.72
CA SER A 289 -13.51 9.37 -1.40
C SER A 289 -12.88 8.55 -2.53
N PRO A 290 -13.03 7.22 -2.52
CA PRO A 290 -12.35 6.40 -3.52
C PRO A 290 -12.87 6.66 -4.93
N LEU A 291 -14.13 7.12 -5.05
CA LEU A 291 -14.68 7.54 -6.33
C LEU A 291 -14.04 8.83 -6.87
N GLU A 292 -13.71 9.78 -5.99
CA GLU A 292 -13.03 11.03 -6.41
C GLU A 292 -11.61 10.70 -6.87
N ASP A 293 -10.92 9.87 -6.09
CA ASP A 293 -9.51 9.53 -6.31
C ASP A 293 -9.33 8.64 -7.55
N ALA A 294 -10.19 7.64 -7.77
CA ALA A 294 -10.19 6.84 -8.99
C ALA A 294 -10.43 7.70 -10.25
N ARG A 295 -11.35 8.68 -10.18
CA ARG A 295 -11.60 9.64 -11.28
C ARG A 295 -10.37 10.49 -11.56
N ALA A 296 -9.73 11.01 -10.52
CA ALA A 296 -8.51 11.80 -10.69
C ALA A 296 -7.36 10.99 -11.29
N ALA A 297 -7.17 9.74 -10.87
CA ALA A 297 -6.17 8.88 -11.46
C ALA A 297 -6.45 8.59 -12.95
N MET A 298 -7.71 8.32 -13.31
CA MET A 298 -8.11 8.12 -14.71
C MET A 298 -7.87 9.37 -15.56
N ASP A 299 -8.32 10.54 -15.09
CA ASP A 299 -8.17 11.81 -15.80
C ASP A 299 -6.68 12.12 -16.07
N LEU A 300 -5.80 11.86 -15.10
CA LEU A 300 -4.35 12.01 -15.26
C LEU A 300 -3.79 11.08 -16.35
N VAL A 301 -4.19 9.81 -16.37
CA VAL A 301 -3.74 8.88 -17.42
C VAL A 301 -4.24 9.31 -18.80
N LEU A 302 -5.51 9.71 -18.92
CA LEU A 302 -6.08 10.19 -20.17
C LEU A 302 -5.38 11.46 -20.67
N LEU A 303 -5.04 12.39 -19.76
CA LEU A 303 -4.26 13.59 -20.08
C LEU A 303 -2.89 13.22 -20.67
N LYS A 304 -2.18 12.26 -20.07
CA LYS A 304 -0.89 11.77 -20.56
C LYS A 304 -1.01 11.17 -21.95
N VAL A 305 -1.98 10.27 -22.15
CA VAL A 305 -2.22 9.59 -23.43
C VAL A 305 -2.53 10.61 -24.53
N ASN A 306 -3.40 11.60 -24.26
CA ASN A 306 -3.74 12.63 -25.24
C ASN A 306 -2.54 13.52 -25.59
N SER A 307 -1.71 13.86 -24.59
CA SER A 307 -0.49 14.64 -24.79
C SER A 307 0.51 13.91 -25.67
N GLU A 308 0.73 12.62 -25.43
CA GLU A 308 1.65 11.79 -26.22
C GLU A 308 1.14 11.54 -27.64
N ARG A 309 -0.18 11.34 -27.82
CA ARG A 309 -0.80 11.25 -29.15
C ARG A 309 -0.58 12.54 -29.94
N ALA A 310 -0.84 13.69 -29.33
CA ALA A 310 -0.64 14.98 -29.98
C ALA A 310 0.83 15.23 -30.35
N GLN A 311 1.78 14.82 -29.50
CA GLN A 311 3.20 14.90 -29.81
C GLN A 311 3.58 14.02 -31.00
N ARG A 312 3.09 12.77 -31.06
CA ARG A 312 3.33 11.86 -32.19
C ARG A 312 2.79 12.41 -33.50
N THR A 313 1.55 12.93 -33.51
CA THR A 313 0.97 13.56 -34.70
C THR A 313 1.80 14.75 -35.18
N ARG A 314 2.33 15.57 -34.26
CA ARG A 314 3.25 16.66 -34.60
C ARG A 314 4.57 16.17 -35.19
N THR A 315 5.13 15.07 -34.68
CA THR A 315 6.37 14.49 -35.23
C THR A 315 6.13 13.89 -36.62
N THR A 316 5.01 13.19 -36.83
CA THR A 316 4.64 12.63 -38.14
C THR A 316 4.40 13.73 -39.18
N ASN A 317 3.79 14.86 -38.80
CA ASN A 317 3.57 16.00 -39.69
C ASN A 317 4.84 16.85 -39.95
N GLN A 318 5.93 16.62 -39.22
CA GLN A 318 7.22 17.30 -39.41
C GLN A 318 8.22 16.47 -40.24
N LEU A 319 7.94 15.19 -40.49
CA LEU A 319 8.75 14.41 -41.42
C LEU A 319 8.38 14.87 -42.85
N PRO A 320 9.34 15.31 -43.68
CA PRO A 320 9.04 15.67 -45.05
C PRO A 320 8.41 14.45 -45.73
N ILE A 321 7.27 14.66 -46.39
CA ILE A 321 6.76 13.69 -47.36
C ILE A 321 7.89 13.57 -48.39
N LEU A 322 8.64 12.47 -48.35
CA LEU A 322 9.62 12.17 -49.38
C LEU A 322 8.82 12.07 -50.67
N GLN A 323 8.86 13.14 -51.48
CA GLN A 323 8.35 13.04 -52.83
C GLN A 323 9.16 11.93 -53.52
N PRO A 324 8.51 11.04 -54.29
CA PRO A 324 9.23 10.03 -55.03
C PRO A 324 10.31 10.71 -55.85
N TYR A 325 11.55 10.27 -55.68
CA TYR A 325 12.65 10.70 -56.54
C TYR A 325 12.27 10.35 -57.99
N ASP A 326 12.03 11.37 -58.82
CA ASP A 326 11.80 11.21 -60.25
C ASP A 326 13.13 11.37 -61.00
N PRO A 327 13.77 10.27 -61.45
CA PRO A 327 15.05 10.33 -62.14
C PRO A 327 14.98 10.98 -63.53
N LEU A 328 13.81 11.37 -64.04
CA LEU A 328 13.64 11.90 -65.39
C LEU A 328 13.68 13.43 -65.49
N ILE A 329 13.80 14.16 -64.38
CA ILE A 329 13.75 15.64 -64.36
C ILE A 329 15.16 16.28 -64.31
N SER A 330 16.24 15.53 -64.07
CA SER A 330 17.60 16.09 -63.93
C SER A 330 18.46 16.08 -65.21
N SER A 331 17.87 15.84 -66.38
CA SER A 331 18.58 15.94 -67.66
C SER A 331 17.92 16.96 -68.58
N ALA A 332 18.15 18.24 -68.28
CA ALA A 332 17.97 19.37 -69.20
C ALA A 332 18.96 20.48 -68.82
#